data_AF-A0A7Z8PGM4-F1
#
_entry.id   AF-A0A7Z8PGM4-F1
#
_cell.length_a   1.000
_cell.length_b   1.000
_cell.length_c   1.000
_cell.angle_alpha   90.00
_cell.angle_beta   90.00
_cell.angle_gamma   90.00
#
_symmetry.space_group_name_H-M   'P 1'
#
loop_
_entity.id
_entity.type
_entity.pdbx_description
1 polymer ?
#
loop_
_entity_poly.entity_id
_entity_poly.type
_entity_poly.pdbx_seq_one_letter_code
_entity_poly.pdbx_strand_id
1 'polypeptide(L)'
;MINENDILDMTCLTREQIAAISMHEHMDEVSAAEMGEYLMHIHHGPQRVQQMICEDIADALHADDVAQARALYKTLKAFLAEHPEALRGNV
;
A
#
# COMPACT_ATOMS: atom_id res chain seq x y z
N MET A 1 -4.17 -26.93 5.21
CA MET A 1 -2.92 -26.32 5.70
C MET A 1 -2.92 -24.92 5.11
N ILE A 2 -2.83 -23.90 5.96
CA ILE A 2 -2.77 -22.50 5.51
C ILE A 2 -1.33 -22.22 5.05
N ASN A 3 -1.16 -21.55 3.93
CA ASN A 3 0.11 -21.07 3.39
C ASN A 3 0.10 -19.54 3.25
N GLU A 4 1.24 -18.96 2.88
CA GLU A 4 1.40 -17.51 2.72
C GLU A 4 0.36 -16.88 1.80
N ASN A 5 0.05 -17.49 0.64
CA ASN A 5 -0.96 -16.94 -0.26
C ASN A 5 -2.34 -16.90 0.37
N ASP A 6 -2.68 -17.88 1.21
CA ASP A 6 -3.95 -17.89 1.93
C ASP A 6 -4.04 -16.69 2.90
N ILE A 7 -2.92 -16.28 3.52
CA ILE A 7 -2.87 -15.11 4.41
C ILE A 7 -3.01 -13.81 3.60
N LEU A 8 -2.29 -13.71 2.50
CA LEU A 8 -2.31 -12.53 1.63
C LEU A 8 -3.71 -12.32 1.00
N ASP A 9 -4.45 -13.40 0.73
CA ASP A 9 -5.83 -13.36 0.23
C ASP A 9 -6.89 -13.08 1.32
N MET A 10 -6.52 -13.04 2.60
CA MET A 10 -7.42 -12.72 3.71
C MET A 10 -7.51 -11.22 4.02
N THR A 11 -6.82 -10.37 3.27
CA THR A 11 -6.85 -8.92 3.42
C THR A 11 -7.78 -8.28 2.39
N CYS A 12 -8.22 -7.05 2.65
CA CYS A 12 -8.89 -6.23 1.64
C CYS A 12 -7.93 -5.56 0.64
N LEU A 13 -6.64 -5.90 0.69
CA LEU A 13 -5.60 -5.33 -0.16
C LEU A 13 -5.20 -6.27 -1.29
N THR A 14 -4.90 -5.69 -2.45
CA THR A 14 -4.31 -6.41 -3.59
C THR A 14 -2.83 -6.72 -3.35
N ARG A 15 -2.27 -7.68 -4.10
CA ARG A 15 -0.84 -8.05 -3.99
C ARG A 15 0.08 -6.86 -4.26
N GLU A 16 -0.28 -6.01 -5.21
CA GLU A 16 0.48 -4.79 -5.51
C GLU A 16 0.44 -3.75 -4.39
N GLN A 17 -0.68 -3.66 -3.66
CA GLN A 17 -0.81 -2.78 -2.48
C GLN A 17 -0.01 -3.33 -1.29
N ILE A 18 -0.06 -4.64 -1.05
CA ILE A 18 0.75 -5.30 -0.03
C ILE A 18 2.24 -5.12 -0.33
N ALA A 19 2.65 -5.33 -1.59
CA ALA A 19 4.03 -5.13 -2.02
C ALA A 19 4.50 -3.68 -1.82
N ALA A 20 3.63 -2.69 -2.03
CA ALA A 20 3.96 -1.29 -1.75
C ALA A 20 4.23 -1.04 -0.25
N ILE A 21 3.39 -1.59 0.64
CA ILE A 21 3.59 -1.47 2.10
C ILE A 21 4.87 -2.21 2.53
N SER A 22 5.08 -3.43 2.01
CA SER A 22 6.27 -4.25 2.28
C SER A 22 7.56 -3.50 1.91
N MET A 23 7.57 -2.86 0.73
CA MET A 23 8.70 -2.08 0.26
C MET A 23 8.95 -0.84 1.14
N HIS A 24 7.91 -0.08 1.46
CA HIS A 24 8.03 1.15 2.26
C HIS A 24 8.55 0.89 3.68
N GLU A 25 7.99 -0.13 4.34
CA GLU A 25 8.32 -0.43 5.74
C GLU A 25 9.47 -1.46 5.87
N HIS A 26 10.05 -1.89 4.75
CA HIS A 26 11.15 -2.85 4.70
C HIS A 26 10.85 -4.17 5.44
N MET A 27 9.67 -4.74 5.22
CA MET A 27 9.21 -5.98 5.84
C MET A 27 8.73 -7.01 4.80
N ASP A 28 8.55 -8.26 5.21
CA ASP A 28 8.01 -9.31 4.34
C ASP A 28 6.52 -9.07 3.98
N GLU A 29 6.04 -9.72 2.91
CA GLU A 29 4.67 -9.52 2.41
C GLU A 29 3.60 -9.97 3.42
N VAL A 30 3.85 -11.01 4.23
CA VAL A 30 2.89 -11.47 5.24
C VAL A 30 2.73 -10.43 6.35
N SER A 31 3.83 -9.89 6.85
CA SER A 31 3.83 -8.79 7.83
C SER A 31 3.18 -7.52 7.26
N ALA A 32 3.46 -7.20 5.98
CA ALA A 32 2.86 -6.06 5.31
C ALA A 32 1.35 -6.22 5.10
N ALA A 33 0.89 -7.44 4.81
CA ALA A 33 -0.54 -7.76 4.69
C ALA A 33 -1.26 -7.60 6.03
N GLU A 34 -0.67 -8.07 7.13
CA GLU A 34 -1.20 -7.86 8.48
C GLU A 34 -1.29 -6.35 8.82
N MET A 35 -0.20 -5.61 8.61
CA MET A 35 -0.14 -4.17 8.89
C MET A 35 -1.16 -3.41 8.04
N GLY A 36 -1.21 -3.71 6.74
CA GLY A 36 -2.14 -3.11 5.81
C GLY A 36 -3.58 -3.36 6.21
N GLU A 37 -3.96 -4.60 6.48
CA GLU A 37 -5.30 -4.95 6.96
C GLU A 37 -5.64 -4.21 8.25
N TYR A 38 -4.71 -4.17 9.22
CA TYR A 38 -4.90 -3.41 10.45
C TYR A 38 -5.15 -1.92 10.18
N LEU A 39 -4.37 -1.29 9.29
CA LEU A 39 -4.55 0.11 8.90
C LEU A 39 -5.95 0.34 8.29
N MET A 40 -6.47 -0.61 7.52
CA MET A 40 -7.80 -0.50 6.94
C MET A 40 -8.94 -0.46 7.96
N HIS A 41 -8.71 -0.88 9.21
CA HIS A 41 -9.70 -0.87 10.30
C HIS A 41 -9.53 0.24 11.33
N ILE A 42 -8.52 1.10 11.20
CA ILE A 42 -8.31 2.22 12.14
C ILE A 42 -8.59 3.58 11.51
N HIS A 43 -8.88 4.56 12.37
CA HIS A 43 -9.07 5.94 11.93
C HIS A 43 -7.81 6.46 11.23
N HIS A 44 -7.99 7.08 10.07
CA HIS A 44 -6.92 7.56 9.18
C HIS A 44 -5.96 6.50 8.62
N GLY A 45 -6.19 5.21 8.80
CA GLY A 45 -5.27 4.20 8.31
C GLY A 45 -5.21 4.09 6.77
N PRO A 46 -6.31 4.18 6.01
CA PRO A 46 -6.25 4.24 4.55
C PRO A 46 -5.44 5.45 4.03
N GLN A 47 -5.51 6.59 4.73
CA GLN A 47 -4.72 7.78 4.45
C GLN A 47 -3.23 7.52 4.72
N ARG A 48 -2.89 6.75 5.75
CA ARG A 48 -1.50 6.36 6.01
C ARG A 48 -0.95 5.47 4.90
N VAL A 49 -1.70 4.49 4.41
CA VAL A 49 -1.30 3.65 3.26
C VAL A 49 -1.12 4.51 1.99
N GLN A 50 -2.04 5.43 1.74
CA GLN A 50 -1.94 6.39 0.64
C GLN A 50 -0.67 7.25 0.76
N GLN A 51 -0.33 7.70 1.96
CA GLN A 51 0.86 8.49 2.23
C GLN A 51 2.14 7.67 1.94
N MET A 52 2.21 6.42 2.41
CA MET A 52 3.35 5.53 2.15
C MET A 52 3.62 5.41 0.64
N ILE A 53 2.58 5.12 -0.15
CA ILE A 53 2.72 4.99 -1.61
C ILE A 53 3.15 6.33 -2.25
N CYS A 54 2.65 7.47 -1.75
CA CYS A 54 3.06 8.78 -2.25
C CYS A 54 4.51 9.13 -1.91
N GLU A 55 4.99 8.77 -0.73
CA GLU A 55 6.39 8.94 -0.31
C GLU A 55 7.31 8.11 -1.21
N ASP A 56 6.97 6.84 -1.47
CA ASP A 56 7.76 5.98 -2.36
C ASP A 56 7.78 6.46 -3.82
N ILE A 57 6.67 7.05 -4.31
CA ILE A 57 6.65 7.68 -5.63
C ILE A 57 7.63 8.86 -5.67
N ALA A 58 7.64 9.68 -4.62
CA ALA A 58 8.55 10.82 -4.56
C ALA A 58 10.01 10.35 -4.54
N ASP A 59 10.34 9.32 -3.76
CA ASP A 59 11.68 8.74 -3.68
C ASP A 59 12.12 8.11 -5.01
N ALA A 60 11.24 7.37 -5.68
CA ALA A 60 11.52 6.82 -7.00
C ALA A 60 11.78 7.92 -8.05
N LEU A 61 11.01 9.01 -8.01
CA LEU A 61 11.23 10.17 -8.88
C LEU A 61 12.55 10.89 -8.56
N HIS A 62 12.91 11.05 -7.29
CA HIS A 62 14.21 11.62 -6.89
C HIS A 62 15.40 10.77 -7.34
N ALA A 63 15.21 9.45 -7.47
CA ALA A 63 16.22 8.50 -7.94
C ALA A 63 16.24 8.34 -9.48
N ASP A 64 15.45 9.10 -10.23
CA ASP A 64 15.23 8.92 -11.68
C ASP A 64 14.69 7.52 -12.06
N ASP A 65 14.11 6.77 -11.11
CA ASP A 65 13.47 5.48 -11.36
C ASP A 65 12.01 5.65 -11.80
N VAL A 66 11.86 6.09 -13.05
CA VAL A 66 10.55 6.31 -13.68
C VAL A 66 9.73 5.03 -13.81
N ALA A 67 10.39 3.86 -13.87
CA ALA A 67 9.71 2.58 -13.96
C ALA A 67 8.99 2.25 -12.64
N GLN A 68 9.70 2.38 -11.52
CA GLN A 68 9.13 2.17 -10.19
C GLN A 68 8.06 3.21 -9.87
N ALA A 69 8.31 4.49 -10.15
CA ALA A 69 7.32 5.55 -9.93
C ALA A 69 6.01 5.28 -10.69
N ARG A 70 6.10 4.77 -11.93
CA ARG A 70 4.91 4.39 -12.73
C ARG A 70 4.16 3.20 -12.13
N ALA A 71 4.88 2.19 -11.64
CA ALA A 71 4.27 1.03 -11.00
C ALA A 71 3.51 1.44 -9.75
N LEU A 72 4.14 2.22 -8.86
CA LEU A 72 3.52 2.74 -7.65
C LEU A 72 2.35 3.68 -7.94
N TYR A 73 2.43 4.52 -8.97
CA TYR A 73 1.30 5.36 -9.38
C TYR A 73 0.07 4.53 -9.80
N LYS A 74 0.29 3.40 -10.50
CA LYS A 74 -0.80 2.48 -10.86
C LYS A 74 -1.41 1.86 -9.59
N THR A 75 -0.57 1.43 -8.64
CA THR A 75 -1.01 0.91 -7.34
C THR A 75 -1.82 1.94 -6.57
N LEU A 76 -1.32 3.18 -6.47
CA LEU A 76 -2.03 4.30 -5.83
C LEU A 76 -3.40 4.53 -6.46
N LYS A 77 -3.46 4.56 -7.81
CA LYS A 77 -4.72 4.77 -8.52
C LYS A 77 -5.74 3.66 -8.22
N ALA A 78 -5.30 2.41 -8.16
CA ALA A 78 -6.17 1.28 -7.80
C ALA A 78 -6.63 1.40 -6.34
N PHE A 79 -5.70 1.66 -5.42
CA PHE A 79 -5.99 1.84 -4.00
C PHE A 79 -7.02 2.95 -3.76
N LEU A 80 -6.88 4.11 -4.39
CA LEU A 80 -7.84 5.21 -4.25
C LEU A 80 -9.21 4.93 -4.87
N ALA A 81 -9.28 4.04 -5.86
CA ALA A 81 -10.56 3.62 -6.45
C ALA A 81 -11.32 2.67 -5.51
N GLU A 82 -10.59 1.83 -4.75
CA GLU A 82 -11.13 0.89 -3.77
C GLU A 82 -11.42 1.57 -2.42
N HIS A 83 -10.60 2.57 -2.05
CA HIS A 83 -10.63 3.27 -0.77
C HIS A 83 -10.72 4.80 -0.96
N PRO A 84 -11.85 5.33 -1.45
CA PRO A 84 -12.01 6.76 -1.68
C PRO A 84 -11.88 7.62 -0.41
N GLU A 85 -12.09 7.04 0.78
CA GLU A 85 -11.84 7.66 2.07
C GLU A 85 -10.39 8.11 2.25
N ALA A 86 -9.43 7.44 1.60
CA ALA A 86 -8.02 7.80 1.65
C ALA A 86 -7.72 9.17 1.01
N LEU A 87 -8.63 9.70 0.18
CA LEU A 87 -8.52 11.05 -0.38
C LEU A 87 -8.96 12.16 0.58
N ARG A 88 -9.70 11.83 1.64
CA ARG A 88 -10.15 12.85 2.60
C ARG A 88 -8.94 13.30 3.39
N GLY A 89 -8.37 14.42 2.93
CA GLY A 89 -7.27 15.11 3.56
C GLY A 89 -7.53 15.38 5.03
N ASN A 90 -6.43 15.42 5.78
CA ASN A 90 -6.33 15.65 7.21
C ASN A 90 -6.92 17.02 7.60
N VAL A 91 -8.26 17.15 7.63
CA VAL A 91 -8.97 18.33 8.20
C VAL A 91 -8.87 18.30 9.72
#